data_AF-A0A1G2AUH2-F1
#
_entry.id   AF-A0A1G2AUH2-F1
#
_cell.length_a   1.000
_cell.length_b   1.000
_cell.length_c   1.000
_cell.angle_alpha   90.00
_cell.angle_beta   90.00
_cell.angle_gamma   90.00
#
_symmetry.space_group_name_H-M   'P 1'
#
loop_
_entity.id
_entity.type
_entity.pdbx_description
1 polymer ?
#
loop_
_entity_poly.entity_id
_entity_poly.type
_entity_poly.pdbx_seq_one_letter_code
_entity_poly.pdbx_strand_id
1 'polypeptide(L)' 'MKIKELIVKEKVELQKMLAMKQEKLRAVRFRIRQGDEKNVRSERQLKKDIARVFTVLNKKPSLKK' A
#
# COMPACT_ATOMS: atom_id res chain seq x y z
N MET A 1 -3.67 5.27 5.82
CA MET A 1 -2.65 6.34 5.69
C MET A 1 -3.22 7.64 5.14
N LYS A 2 -2.71 8.80 5.59
CA LYS A 2 -3.01 10.12 4.98
C LYS A 2 -2.01 10.41 3.85
N ILE A 3 -2.46 11.09 2.80
CA ILE A 3 -1.64 11.38 1.60
C ILE A 3 -0.51 12.37 1.93
N LYS A 4 -0.75 13.33 2.84
CA LYS A 4 0.24 14.35 3.23
C LYS A 4 1.54 13.75 3.77
N GLU A 5 1.45 12.69 4.58
CA GLU A 5 2.60 11.97 5.16
C GLU A 5 3.40 11.19 4.11
N LEU A 6 2.75 10.75 3.02
CA LEU A 6 3.40 9.98 1.95
C LEU A 6 4.20 10.86 0.99
N ILE A 7 3.84 12.14 0.87
CA ILE A 7 4.52 13.08 -0.03
C ILE A 7 5.92 13.43 0.51
N VAL A 8 6.04 13.58 1.83
CA VAL A 8 7.29 13.95 2.52
C VAL A 8 8.34 12.82 2.46
N LYS A 9 7.89 11.56 2.39
CA LYS A 9 8.79 10.40 2.38
C LYS A 9 9.58 10.25 1.08
N GLU A 10 10.77 9.69 1.20
CA GLU A 10 11.67 9.45 0.08
C GLU A 10 11.13 8.34 -0.86
N LYS A 11 11.50 8.38 -2.14
CA LYS A 11 11.03 7.37 -3.12
C LYS A 11 11.46 5.95 -2.72
N VAL A 12 12.68 5.78 -2.20
CA VAL A 12 13.21 4.49 -1.76
C VAL A 12 12.40 3.93 -0.60
N GLU A 13 12.05 4.78 0.38
CA GLU A 13 11.25 4.39 1.53
C GLU A 13 9.81 4.02 1.12
N LEU A 14 9.23 4.77 0.18
CA LEU A 14 7.92 4.45 -0.39
C LEU A 14 7.90 3.10 -1.10
N GLN A 15 8.95 2.77 -1.86
CA GLN A 15 9.08 1.47 -2.52
C GLN A 15 9.22 0.31 -1.52
N LYS A 16 10.04 0.48 -0.47
CA LYS A 16 10.16 -0.51 0.62
C LYS A 16 8.82 -0.73 1.32
N MET A 17 8.11 0.35 1.66
CA MET A 17 6.77 0.26 2.25
C MET A 17 5.76 -0.44 1.34
N LEU A 18 5.87 -0.22 0.02
CA LEU A 18 5.01 -0.86 -0.98
C LEU A 18 5.22 -2.38 -0.98
N ALA A 19 6.48 -2.83 -1.06
CA ALA A 19 6.82 -4.25 -1.04
C ALA A 19 6.29 -4.94 0.23
N MET A 20 6.53 -4.36 1.41
CA MET A 20 6.02 -4.90 2.68
C MET A 20 4.49 -5.00 2.70
N LYS A 21 3.78 -4.01 2.14
CA LYS A 21 2.31 -4.03 2.10
C LYS A 21 1.76 -5.05 1.11
N GLN A 22 2.42 -5.26 -0.03
CA GLN A 22 2.04 -6.30 -0.99
C GLN A 22 2.22 -7.70 -0.39
N GLU A 23 3.29 -7.91 0.36
CA GLU A 23 3.54 -9.19 1.04
C GLU A 23 2.50 -9.44 2.13
N LYS A 24 2.17 -8.41 2.94
CA LYS A 24 1.05 -8.48 3.90
C LYS A 24 -0.28 -8.77 3.22
N LEU A 25 -0.56 -8.14 2.07
CA LEU A 25 -1.77 -8.42 1.30
C LEU A 25 -1.81 -9.90 0.85
N ARG A 26 -0.67 -10.44 0.44
CA ARG A 26 -0.56 -11.84 0.03
C ARG A 26 -0.85 -12.78 1.20
N ALA A 27 -0.25 -12.55 2.35
CA ALA A 27 -0.50 -13.32 3.57
C ALA A 27 -1.97 -13.27 4.00
N VAL A 28 -2.58 -12.07 3.99
CA VAL A 28 -4.01 -11.89 4.33
C VAL A 28 -4.90 -12.62 3.33
N ARG A 29 -4.59 -12.59 2.03
CA ARG A 29 -5.36 -13.36 1.02
C ARG A 29 -5.29 -14.86 1.26
N PHE A 30 -4.12 -15.39 1.65
CA PHE A 30 -3.99 -16.81 1.99
C PHE A 30 -4.82 -17.17 3.22
N ARG A 31 -4.78 -16.36 4.28
CA ARG A 31 -5.58 -16.56 5.50
C ARG A 31 -7.08 -16.47 5.27
N ILE A 32 -7.53 -15.51 4.44
CA ILE A 32 -8.94 -15.38 4.04
C ILE A 32 -9.37 -16.64 3.27
N ARG A 33 -8.51 -17.16 2.38
CA ARG A 33 -8.80 -18.38 1.61
C ARG A 33 -8.82 -19.64 2.49
N GLN A 34 -8.02 -19.68 3.55
CA GLN A 34 -8.07 -20.74 4.57
C GLN A 34 -9.33 -20.67 5.45
N GLY A 35 -10.04 -19.54 5.47
CA GLY A 35 -11.27 -19.37 6.26
C GLY A 35 -11.02 -18.92 7.70
N ASP A 36 -9.77 -18.75 8.11
CA ASP A 36 -9.38 -18.37 9.47
C ASP A 36 -9.70 -16.91 9.82
N GLU A 37 -9.71 -16.02 8.82
CA GLU A 37 -9.73 -14.58 9.07
C GLU A 37 -10.87 -13.86 8.33
N LYS A 38 -11.93 -13.49 9.06
CA LYS A 38 -13.07 -12.69 8.55
C LYS A 38 -12.78 -11.19 8.44
N ASN A 39 -11.53 -10.76 8.60
CA ASN A 39 -11.13 -9.34 8.59
C ASN A 39 -11.02 -8.75 7.17
N VAL A 40 -12.10 -8.83 6.40
CA VAL A 40 -12.22 -8.24 5.05
C VAL A 40 -12.01 -6.72 5.06
N ARG A 41 -12.31 -6.07 6.18
CA ARG A 41 -12.05 -4.63 6.39
C ARG A 41 -10.57 -4.31 6.32
N SER A 42 -9.72 -5.12 6.94
CA SER A 42 -8.26 -4.95 6.96
C SER A 42 -7.66 -5.10 5.56
N GLU A 43 -8.15 -6.06 4.78
CA GLU A 43 -7.73 -6.25 3.38
C GLU A 43 -8.09 -5.02 2.51
N ARG A 44 -9.32 -4.49 2.67
CA ARG A 44 -9.74 -3.25 1.98
C ARG A 44 -8.87 -2.05 2.38
N GLN A 45 -8.52 -1.93 3.66
CA GLN A 45 -7.66 -0.86 4.15
C GLN A 45 -6.26 -0.94 3.51
N LEU A 46 -5.68 -2.16 3.48
CA LEU A 46 -4.39 -2.46 2.84
C LEU A 46 -4.39 -2.12 1.35
N LYS A 47 -5.43 -2.51 0.61
CA LYS A 47 -5.60 -2.17 -0.82
C LYS A 47 -5.62 -0.66 -1.05
N LYS A 48 -6.41 0.09 -0.25
CA LYS A 48 -6.48 1.56 -0.34
C LYS A 48 -5.13 2.21 -0.06
N ASP A 49 -4.42 1.68 0.93
CA ASP A 49 -3.10 2.17 1.31
C ASP A 49 -2.06 1.93 0.21
N ILE A 50 -2.05 0.76 -0.44
CA ILE A 50 -1.18 0.45 -1.58
C ILE A 50 -1.48 1.41 -2.75
N ALA A 51 -2.76 1.60 -3.07
CA ALA A 51 -3.18 2.51 -4.15
C ALA A 51 -2.68 3.95 -3.90
N ARG A 52 -2.80 4.45 -2.67
CA ARG A 52 -2.31 5.80 -2.29
C ARG A 52 -0.79 5.93 -2.48
N VAL A 53 -0.01 4.91 -2.11
CA VAL A 53 1.45 4.90 -2.32
C VAL A 53 1.79 4.94 -3.81
N PHE A 54 1.11 4.14 -4.64
CA PHE A 54 1.27 4.18 -6.10
C PHE A 54 0.93 5.54 -6.69
N THR A 55 -0.16 6.19 -6.23
CA THR A 55 -0.52 7.53 -6.70
C THR A 55 0.57 8.56 -6.41
N VAL A 56 1.18 8.51 -5.23
CA VAL A 56 2.29 9.42 -4.87
C VAL A 56 3.54 9.13 -5.70
N LEU A 57 3.87 7.85 -5.92
CA LEU A 57 4.99 7.45 -6.78
C LEU A 57 4.80 7.91 -8.23
N ASN A 58 3.57 7.85 -8.77
CA ASN A 58 3.23 8.30 -10.12
C ASN A 58 3.10 9.83 -10.25
N LYS A 59 2.73 10.56 -9.19
CA LYS A 59 2.72 12.03 -9.19
C LYS A 59 4.11 12.66 -9.09
N LYS A 60 5.09 11.98 -8.47
CA LYS A 60 6.48 12.48 -8.41
C LYS A 60 7.19 12.66 -9.78
N PRO A 61 7.03 11.79 -10.80
CA PRO A 61 7.65 11.99 -12.11
C PRO A 61 6.98 13.09 -12.96
N SER A 62 5.68 13.35 -12.78
CA SER A 62 4.95 14.37 -13.57
C SER A 62 5.26 15.83 -13.18
N LEU A 63 6.16 16.07 -12.22
CA LEU A 63 6.69 17.39 -11.87
C LEU A 63 8.03 17.71 -12.57
N LYS A 64 8.50 16.84 -13.48
CA LYS A 64 9.53 17.15 -14.46
C LYS A 64 8.86 17.46 -15.81
N LYS A 65 8.23 18.63 -15.91
CA LYS A 65 7.90 19.27 -17.18
C LYS A 65 8.02 20.76 -17.00
#